data_AF-A0A081D2I9-F1
#
_entry.id   AF-A0A081D2I9-F1
#
_cell.length_a   1.000
_cell.length_b   1.000
_cell.length_c   1.000
_cell.angle_alpha   90.00
_cell.angle_beta   90.00
_cell.angle_gamma   90.00
#
_symmetry.space_group_name_H-M   'P 1'
#
loop_
_entity.id
_entity.type
_entity.pdbx_description
1 polymer ?
#
loop_
_entity_poly.entity_id
_entity_poly.type
_entity_poly.pdbx_seq_one_letter_code
_entity_poly.pdbx_strand_id
1 'polypeptide(L)'
;MTEQIFTVMELCGKRDPMCGGHAADWGLYTTEDKRHTFMGAAEAQRLDLVKAYFPTEKEGNAAGEGASLRNGLISVLPVPRDPRIPVAQLRWIVGNMHVGTSDEDLTADIVARSEGWPLGQYADYVAQACAYALASHRANQGLYAHFRF
;
A
#
# COMPACT_ATOMS: atom_id res chain seq x y z
N MET A 1 -15.58 -7.69 7.33
CA MET A 1 -14.53 -7.96 6.31
C MET A 1 -13.18 -7.70 6.95
N THR A 2 -12.17 -8.50 6.62
CA THR A 2 -10.76 -8.18 6.91
C THR A 2 -10.29 -7.32 5.76
N GLU A 3 -9.85 -6.08 6.00
CA GLU A 3 -9.30 -5.28 4.90
C GLU A 3 -8.04 -6.01 4.39
N GLN A 4 -7.94 -6.16 3.07
CA GLN A 4 -6.79 -6.75 2.40
C GLN A 4 -6.09 -5.62 1.66
N ILE A 5 -4.80 -5.45 1.91
CA ILE A 5 -3.96 -4.50 1.16
C ILE A 5 -3.07 -5.26 0.19
N PHE A 6 -2.58 -4.55 -0.81
CA PHE A 6 -1.83 -5.12 -1.92
C PHE A 6 -0.48 -4.44 -2.08
N THR A 7 0.48 -5.15 -2.65
CA THR A 7 1.74 -4.61 -3.12
C THR A 7 1.99 -5.10 -4.54
N VAL A 8 2.95 -4.52 -5.23
CA VAL A 8 3.15 -4.76 -6.67
C VAL A 8 4.56 -5.26 -6.90
N MET A 9 4.68 -6.23 -7.78
CA MET A 9 5.95 -6.75 -8.27
C MET A 9 5.97 -6.76 -9.80
N GLU A 10 7.12 -6.43 -10.37
CA GLU A 10 7.43 -6.62 -11.79
C GLU A 10 8.32 -7.85 -11.92
N LEU A 11 7.85 -8.85 -12.68
CA LEU A 11 8.50 -10.14 -12.81
C LEU A 11 9.51 -10.14 -13.95
N CYS A 12 10.66 -10.80 -13.73
CA CYS A 12 11.66 -10.98 -14.76
C CYS A 12 11.23 -12.08 -15.74
N GLY A 13 10.71 -11.68 -16.91
CA GLY A 13 10.31 -12.59 -17.98
C GLY A 13 8.81 -12.91 -18.01
N LYS A 14 8.44 -14.02 -18.65
CA LYS A 14 7.03 -14.41 -18.90
C LYS A 14 6.41 -15.31 -17.81
N ARG A 15 7.09 -15.55 -16.69
CA ARG A 15 6.68 -16.57 -15.72
C ARG A 15 5.87 -16.00 -14.55
N ASP A 16 4.97 -16.87 -14.10
CA ASP A 16 3.91 -16.70 -13.11
C ASP A 16 4.45 -16.59 -11.67
N PRO A 17 3.89 -15.71 -10.82
CA PRO A 17 4.26 -15.53 -9.41
C PRO A 17 4.08 -16.78 -8.51
N MET A 18 3.36 -17.82 -8.96
CA MET A 18 3.13 -19.06 -8.17
C MET A 18 4.40 -19.92 -7.98
N CYS A 19 5.52 -19.59 -8.63
CA CYS A 19 6.81 -20.27 -8.46
C CYS A 19 7.79 -19.56 -7.51
N GLY A 20 7.32 -18.63 -6.67
CA GLY A 20 8.16 -17.89 -5.73
C GLY A 20 8.97 -16.80 -6.43
N GLY A 21 9.07 -15.63 -5.80
CA GLY A 21 9.78 -14.48 -6.37
C GLY A 21 11.23 -14.83 -6.71
N HIS A 22 11.66 -14.51 -7.92
CA HIS A 22 13.04 -14.61 -8.35
C HIS A 22 13.85 -13.43 -7.77
N ALA A 23 15.14 -13.61 -7.50
CA ALA A 23 16.03 -12.51 -7.09
C ALA A 23 16.14 -11.36 -8.13
N ALA A 24 15.57 -11.57 -9.33
CA ALA A 24 15.53 -10.61 -10.42
C ALA A 24 14.20 -9.86 -10.51
N ASP A 25 13.21 -10.24 -9.70
CA ASP A 25 11.92 -9.56 -9.64
C ASP A 25 12.07 -8.27 -8.84
N TRP A 26 11.34 -7.25 -9.27
CA TRP A 26 11.42 -5.92 -8.68
C TRP A 26 10.14 -5.62 -7.91
N GLY A 27 10.31 -5.13 -6.68
CA GLY A 27 9.19 -4.59 -5.90
C GLY A 27 8.88 -3.17 -6.36
N LEU A 28 7.64 -2.74 -6.20
CA LEU A 28 7.27 -1.34 -6.38
C LEU A 28 7.51 -0.56 -5.09
N TYR A 29 8.27 0.53 -5.19
CA TYR A 29 8.65 1.40 -4.08
C TYR A 29 8.23 2.85 -4.36
N THR A 30 8.01 3.60 -3.27
CA THR A 30 7.69 5.02 -3.30
C THR A 30 8.97 5.84 -3.13
N THR A 31 9.22 6.76 -4.06
CA THR A 31 10.34 7.71 -4.01
C THR A 31 10.00 8.94 -3.16
N GLU A 32 11.00 9.75 -2.81
CA GLU A 32 10.82 11.01 -2.06
C GLU A 32 9.81 11.95 -2.74
N ASP A 33 9.78 11.98 -4.07
CA ASP A 33 8.84 12.77 -4.88
C ASP A 33 7.41 12.18 -4.94
N LYS A 34 7.11 11.17 -4.12
CA LYS A 34 5.85 10.40 -4.12
C LYS A 34 5.54 9.71 -5.45
N ARG A 35 6.57 9.42 -6.24
CA ARG A 35 6.44 8.62 -7.48
C ARG A 35 6.69 7.15 -7.17
N HIS A 36 6.26 6.28 -8.09
CA HIS A 36 6.49 4.85 -7.98
C HIS A 36 7.62 4.42 -8.92
N THR A 37 8.47 3.51 -8.45
CA THR A 37 9.52 2.88 -9.27
C THR A 37 9.68 1.42 -8.91
N PHE A 38 9.98 0.60 -9.92
CA PHE A 38 10.36 -0.80 -9.71
C PHE A 38 11.85 -0.91 -9.46
N MET A 39 12.22 -1.68 -8.42
CA MET A 39 13.61 -1.89 -8.06
C MET A 39 13.82 -3.17 -7.27
N GLY A 40 15.07 -3.66 -7.22
CA GLY A 40 15.46 -4.77 -6.36
C GLY A 40 15.50 -4.37 -4.88
N ALA A 41 15.13 -5.30 -3.99
CA ALA A 41 15.04 -5.03 -2.55
C ALA A 41 16.33 -4.51 -1.90
N ALA A 42 17.50 -5.01 -2.33
CA ALA A 42 18.79 -4.56 -1.80
C ALA A 42 19.10 -3.11 -2.18
N GLU A 43 18.70 -2.67 -3.37
CA GLU A 43 18.89 -1.30 -3.83
C GLU A 43 17.89 -0.36 -3.15
N ALA A 44 16.63 -0.79 -2.99
CA ALA A 44 15.63 -0.07 -2.19
C ALA A 44 16.08 0.17 -0.76
N GLN A 45 16.66 -0.84 -0.12
CA GLN A 45 17.19 -0.72 1.23
C GLN A 45 18.36 0.27 1.30
N ARG A 46 19.23 0.31 0.28
CA ARG A 46 20.34 1.28 0.24
C ARG A 46 19.89 2.72 0.05
N LEU A 47 18.75 2.92 -0.60
CA LEU A 47 18.13 4.21 -0.85
C LEU A 47 17.07 4.58 0.20
N ASP A 48 16.91 3.75 1.25
CA ASP A 48 15.90 3.91 2.30
C ASP A 48 14.47 4.10 1.77
N LEU A 49 14.14 3.39 0.68
CA LEU A 49 12.81 3.52 0.05
C LEU A 49 11.77 2.64 0.74
N VAL A 50 10.56 3.19 0.83
CA VAL A 50 9.39 2.51 1.39
C VAL A 50 8.67 1.73 0.29
N LYS A 51 8.21 0.51 0.60
CA LYS A 51 7.44 -0.27 -0.37
C LYS A 51 6.08 0.38 -0.60
N ALA A 52 5.58 0.32 -1.83
CA ALA A 52 4.25 0.82 -2.15
C ALA A 52 3.18 -0.20 -1.73
N TYR A 53 2.16 0.30 -1.01
CA TYR A 53 1.01 -0.47 -0.56
C TYR A 53 -0.29 0.18 -1.02
N PHE A 54 -1.24 -0.64 -1.47
CA PHE A 54 -2.48 -0.18 -2.09
C PHE A 54 -3.70 -0.79 -1.39
N PRO A 55 -4.79 -0.02 -1.23
CA PRO A 55 -6.03 -0.52 -0.63
C PRO A 55 -6.80 -1.45 -1.57
N THR A 56 -6.55 -1.40 -2.88
CA THR A 56 -7.23 -2.25 -3.88
C THR A 56 -6.26 -2.81 -4.91
N GLU A 57 -6.61 -3.97 -5.47
CA GLU A 57 -5.84 -4.60 -6.55
C GLU A 57 -5.80 -3.70 -7.80
N LYS A 58 -6.91 -3.00 -8.10
CA LYS A 58 -7.02 -2.08 -9.24
C LYS A 58 -6.01 -0.94 -9.16
N GLU A 59 -5.83 -0.35 -7.98
CA GLU A 59 -4.85 0.72 -7.79
C GLU A 59 -3.42 0.20 -7.87
N GLY A 60 -3.14 -0.98 -7.33
CA GLY A 60 -1.86 -1.64 -7.50
C GLY A 60 -1.52 -1.88 -8.97
N ASN A 61 -2.49 -2.35 -9.76
CA ASN A 61 -2.30 -2.58 -11.20
C ASN A 61 -2.00 -1.26 -11.93
N ALA A 62 -2.81 -0.22 -11.72
CA ALA A 62 -2.60 1.07 -12.37
C ALA A 62 -1.24 1.69 -12.00
N ALA A 63 -0.82 1.58 -10.74
CA ALA A 63 0.47 2.07 -10.28
C ALA A 63 1.63 1.26 -10.89
N GLY A 64 1.50 -0.07 -10.97
CA GLY A 64 2.47 -0.92 -11.63
C GLY A 64 2.60 -0.62 -13.12
N GLU A 65 1.49 -0.50 -13.83
CA GLU A 65 1.48 -0.19 -15.27
C GLU A 65 2.12 1.17 -15.56
N GLY A 66 1.83 2.18 -14.73
CA GLY A 66 2.42 3.51 -14.87
C GLY A 66 3.91 3.58 -14.54
N ALA A 67 4.44 2.65 -13.74
CA ALA A 67 5.83 2.63 -13.30
C ALA A 67 6.72 1.67 -14.08
N SER A 68 6.15 0.69 -14.80
CA SER A 68 6.92 -0.29 -15.57
C SER A 68 7.64 0.37 -16.74
N LEU A 69 8.98 0.30 -16.73
CA LEU A 69 9.82 0.73 -17.85
C LEU A 69 10.37 -0.45 -18.65
N ARG A 70 10.28 -1.67 -18.11
CA ARG A 70 10.89 -2.88 -18.68
C ARG A 70 9.91 -3.70 -19.51
N ASN A 71 8.65 -3.28 -19.59
CA ASN A 71 7.55 -4.07 -20.14
C ASN A 71 7.50 -5.48 -19.52
N GLY A 72 7.81 -5.58 -18.22
CA GLY A 72 7.73 -6.83 -17.46
C GLY A 72 6.28 -7.22 -17.17
N LEU A 73 6.07 -8.46 -16.74
CA LEU A 73 4.76 -8.89 -16.26
C LEU A 73 4.52 -8.28 -14.88
N ILE A 74 3.47 -7.48 -14.74
CA ILE A 74 3.08 -6.87 -13.47
C ILE A 74 2.17 -7.83 -12.71
N SER A 75 2.48 -8.03 -11.44
CA SER A 75 1.67 -8.84 -10.52
C SER A 75 1.33 -8.03 -9.28
N VAL A 76 0.05 -7.97 -8.96
CA VAL A 76 -0.45 -7.37 -7.73
C VAL A 76 -0.72 -8.48 -6.73
N LEU A 77 -0.08 -8.40 -5.56
CA LEU A 77 -0.04 -9.48 -4.59
C LEU A 77 -0.68 -9.03 -3.27
N PRO A 78 -1.51 -9.87 -2.63
CA PRO A 78 -2.01 -9.59 -1.30
C PRO A 78 -0.84 -9.59 -0.31
N VAL A 79 -0.81 -8.58 0.56
CA VAL A 79 0.19 -8.50 1.63
C VAL A 79 -0.34 -9.29 2.83
N PRO A 80 0.45 -10.23 3.38
CA PRO A 80 0.09 -10.91 4.62
C PRO A 80 -0.09 -9.90 5.76
N ARG A 81 -1.10 -10.12 6.61
CA ARG A 81 -1.32 -9.24 7.76
C ARG A 81 -0.15 -9.30 8.72
N ASP A 82 0.53 -8.18 8.92
CA ASP A 82 1.51 -8.02 9.98
C ASP A 82 0.79 -7.80 11.32
N PRO A 83 1.06 -8.61 12.36
CA PRO A 83 0.39 -8.49 13.66
C PRO A 83 0.70 -7.19 14.41
N ARG A 84 1.76 -6.46 14.02
CA ARG A 84 2.13 -5.16 14.61
C ARG A 84 1.26 -4.02 14.11
N ILE A 85 0.56 -4.19 12.98
CA ILE A 85 -0.35 -3.18 12.46
C ILE A 85 -1.63 -3.17 13.31
N PRO A 86 -1.96 -2.06 13.99
CA PRO A 86 -3.09 -2.01 14.91
C PRO A 86 -4.42 -1.82 14.17
N VAL A 87 -4.81 -2.81 13.35
CA VAL A 87 -6.00 -2.75 12.46
C VAL A 87 -7.27 -2.37 13.21
N ALA A 88 -7.48 -2.86 14.43
CA ALA A 88 -8.64 -2.51 15.24
C ALA A 88 -8.68 -1.00 15.60
N GLN A 89 -7.52 -0.43 15.94
CA GLN A 89 -7.40 1.00 16.23
C GLN A 89 -7.57 1.83 14.96
N LEU A 90 -7.00 1.40 13.84
CA LEU A 90 -7.18 2.07 12.54
C LEU A 90 -8.66 2.13 12.15
N ARG A 91 -9.39 1.01 12.29
CA ARG A 91 -10.84 0.97 12.06
C ARG A 91 -11.61 1.90 12.99
N TRP A 92 -11.22 1.99 14.26
CA TRP A 92 -11.85 2.91 15.20
C TRP A 92 -11.61 4.38 14.81
N ILE A 93 -10.38 4.74 14.44
CA ILE A 93 -10.04 6.08 13.94
C ILE A 93 -10.90 6.40 12.71
N VAL A 94 -10.85 5.53 11.70
CA VAL A 94 -11.59 5.69 10.44
C VAL A 94 -13.09 5.73 10.65
N GLY A 95 -13.63 4.94 11.58
CA GLY A 95 -15.07 4.93 11.91
C GLY A 95 -15.57 6.22 12.54
N ASN A 96 -14.69 7.04 13.12
CA ASN A 96 -15.02 8.37 13.63
C ASN A 96 -14.77 9.49 12.60
N MET A 97 -14.22 9.18 11.42
CA MET A 97 -14.02 10.16 10.37
C MET A 97 -15.28 10.36 9.53
N HIS A 98 -15.46 11.59 9.04
CA HIS A 98 -16.52 11.88 8.11
C HIS A 98 -16.26 11.15 6.77
N VAL A 99 -17.31 10.62 6.15
CA VAL A 99 -17.19 9.91 4.86
C VAL A 99 -16.69 10.82 3.72
N GLY A 100 -16.87 12.13 3.86
CA GLY A 100 -16.36 13.14 2.92
C GLY A 100 -14.90 13.56 3.16
N THR A 101 -14.20 13.01 4.16
CA THR A 101 -12.76 13.24 4.34
C THR A 101 -11.99 12.70 3.13
N SER A 102 -11.01 13.45 2.63
CA SER A 102 -10.19 13.03 1.49
C SER A 102 -9.22 11.92 1.87
N ASP A 103 -8.77 11.16 0.88
CA ASP A 103 -7.74 10.11 1.09
C ASP A 103 -6.42 10.73 1.56
N GLU A 104 -6.08 11.93 1.07
CA GLU A 104 -4.90 12.70 1.45
C GLU A 104 -4.97 13.12 2.91
N ASP A 105 -6.10 13.67 3.36
CA ASP A 105 -6.28 14.11 4.76
C ASP A 105 -6.26 12.93 5.73
N LEU A 106 -6.90 11.82 5.36
CA LEU A 106 -6.86 10.58 6.15
C LEU A 106 -5.41 10.07 6.24
N THR A 107 -4.69 10.02 5.12
CA THR A 107 -3.29 9.58 5.12
C THR A 107 -2.42 10.49 5.98
N ALA A 108 -2.61 11.80 5.90
CA ALA A 108 -1.90 12.78 6.72
C ALA A 108 -2.18 12.60 8.22
N ASP A 109 -3.43 12.34 8.62
CA ASP A 109 -3.79 12.08 10.03
C ASP A 109 -3.12 10.79 10.55
N ILE A 110 -3.09 9.72 9.76
CA ILE A 110 -2.40 8.47 10.16
C ILE A 110 -0.89 8.69 10.28
N VAL A 111 -0.28 9.42 9.35
CA VAL A 111 1.15 9.77 9.41
C VAL A 111 1.44 10.62 10.65
N ALA A 112 0.66 11.67 10.91
CA ALA A 112 0.82 12.54 12.07
C ALA A 112 0.74 11.75 13.39
N ARG A 113 -0.17 10.78 13.49
CA ARG A 113 -0.28 9.88 14.65
C ARG A 113 0.92 8.95 14.82
N SER A 114 1.72 8.77 13.78
CA SER A 114 2.93 7.92 13.80
C SER A 114 4.23 8.70 14.05
N GLU A 115 4.19 10.03 14.16
CA GLU A 115 5.39 10.87 14.34
C GLU A 115 6.21 10.55 15.60
N GLY A 116 5.58 9.95 16.62
CA GLY A 116 6.28 9.47 17.81
C GLY A 116 7.09 8.18 17.60
N TRP A 117 7.02 7.56 16.42
CA TRP A 117 7.73 6.33 16.09
C TRP A 117 9.04 6.68 15.40
N PRO A 118 10.12 5.90 15.58
CA PRO A 118 11.37 6.11 14.86
C PRO A 118 11.18 5.69 13.39
N LEU A 119 10.60 6.58 12.57
CA LEU A 119 10.07 6.30 11.23
C LEU A 119 11.04 5.54 10.32
N GLY A 120 12.36 5.70 10.44
CA GLY A 120 13.34 4.95 9.63
C GLY A 120 13.15 3.43 9.70
N GLN A 121 12.95 2.84 10.89
CA GLN A 121 12.72 1.39 11.01
C GLN A 121 11.26 0.99 10.74
N TYR A 122 10.33 1.97 10.75
CA TYR A 122 8.90 1.70 10.77
C TYR A 122 8.11 2.28 9.58
N ALA A 123 8.79 2.85 8.59
CA ALA A 123 8.15 3.50 7.44
C ALA A 123 7.23 2.55 6.67
N ASP A 124 7.65 1.29 6.48
CA ASP A 124 6.80 0.25 5.89
C ASP A 124 5.53 -0.01 6.72
N TYR A 125 5.59 0.02 8.04
CA TYR A 125 4.40 -0.17 8.88
C TYR A 125 3.45 1.02 8.79
N VAL A 126 3.97 2.24 8.71
CA VAL A 126 3.16 3.44 8.52
C VAL A 126 2.48 3.39 7.15
N ALA A 127 3.20 3.05 6.09
CA ALA A 127 2.63 2.93 4.75
C ALA A 127 1.55 1.82 4.67
N GLN A 128 1.79 0.67 5.29
CA GLN A 128 0.75 -0.37 5.42
C GLN A 128 -0.46 0.13 6.21
N ALA A 129 -0.25 0.82 7.33
CA ALA A 129 -1.32 1.38 8.15
C ALA A 129 -2.18 2.38 7.37
N CYS A 130 -1.56 3.26 6.56
CA CYS A 130 -2.26 4.16 5.66
C CYS A 130 -3.12 3.38 4.64
N ALA A 131 -2.56 2.34 3.99
CA ALA A 131 -3.31 1.52 3.05
C ALA A 131 -4.51 0.80 3.71
N TYR A 132 -4.34 0.28 4.93
CA TYR A 132 -5.43 -0.33 5.70
C TYR A 132 -6.52 0.70 6.07
N ALA A 133 -6.11 1.91 6.48
CA ALA A 133 -7.04 2.97 6.83
C ALA A 133 -7.85 3.42 5.61
N LEU A 134 -7.20 3.61 4.45
CA LEU A 134 -7.85 3.94 3.18
C LEU A 134 -8.84 2.85 2.75
N ALA A 135 -8.45 1.57 2.82
CA ALA A 135 -9.34 0.46 2.50
C ALA A 135 -10.58 0.45 3.40
N SER A 136 -10.40 0.72 4.69
CA SER A 136 -11.50 0.80 5.66
C SER A 136 -12.42 1.99 5.39
N HIS A 137 -11.85 3.16 5.09
CA HIS A 137 -12.60 4.40 4.89
C HIS A 137 -13.43 4.35 3.62
N ARG A 138 -12.85 3.86 2.52
CA ARG A 138 -13.56 3.67 1.26
C ARG A 138 -14.66 2.61 1.37
N ALA A 139 -14.49 1.58 2.20
CA ALA A 139 -15.58 0.65 2.51
C ALA A 139 -16.74 1.38 3.22
N ASN A 140 -16.45 2.28 4.17
CA ASN A 140 -17.47 3.10 4.83
C ASN A 140 -18.15 4.07 3.85
N GLN A 141 -17.41 4.69 2.95
CA GLN A 141 -17.96 5.53 1.88
C GLN A 141 -18.91 4.74 0.97
N GLY A 142 -18.52 3.52 0.58
CA GLY A 142 -19.35 2.63 -0.22
C GLY A 142 -20.65 2.24 0.50
N LEU A 143 -20.58 1.93 1.80
CA LEU A 143 -21.76 1.66 2.62
C LEU A 143 -22.67 2.88 2.72
N TYR A 144 -22.12 4.07 2.99
CA TYR A 144 -22.89 5.31 3.04
C TYR A 144 -23.58 5.60 1.70
N ALA A 145 -22.88 5.43 0.59
CA ALA A 145 -23.45 5.58 -0.74
C ALA A 145 -24.60 4.58 -1.00
N HIS A 146 -24.50 3.35 -0.47
CA HIS A 146 -25.56 2.36 -0.59
C HIS A 146 -26.84 2.74 0.17
N PHE A 147 -26.73 3.37 1.35
CA PHE A 147 -27.88 3.78 2.16
C PHE A 147 -28.43 5.18 1.86
N ARG A 148 -27.73 5.97 1.02
CA ARG A 148 -28.16 7.33 0.62
C ARG A 148 -29.22 7.32 -0.49
N PHE A 149 -29.64 6.15 -0.95
CA PHE A 149 -30.73 5.89 -1.91
C PHE A 149 -31.77 4.95 -1.30
#